data_AF-A0ABD0NXN2-F1
#
_entry.id   AF-A0ABD0NXN2-F1
#
_cell.length_a   1.000
_cell.length_b   1.000
_cell.length_c   1.000
_cell.angle_alpha   90.00
_cell.angle_beta   90.00
_cell.angle_gamma   90.00
#
_symmetry.space_group_name_H-M   'P 1'
#
loop_
_entity.id
_entity.type
_entity.pdbx_description
1 polymer ?
#
loop_
_entity_poly.entity_id
_entity_poly.type
_entity_poly.pdbx_seq_one_letter_code
_entity_poly.pdbx_strand_id
1 'polypeptide(L)' 'DEAIYQCIAENSAGTNQASARLAVSLAKELPDSPQGLKATALSKTTLQLSWTQPPAEITDGIIGYVLHIRKYGG' A
#
# COMPACT_ATOMS: atom_id res chain seq x y z
N ASP A 1 16.11 -3.47 -0.51
CA ASP A 1 17.57 -3.24 -0.59
C ASP A 1 17.87 -1.78 -0.87
N GLU A 2 18.84 -1.22 -0.14
CA GLU A 2 19.37 0.13 -0.35
C GLU A 2 20.87 0.00 -0.64
N ALA A 3 21.34 0.63 -1.72
CA ALA A 3 22.74 0.62 -2.11
C ALA A 3 23.18 1.97 -2.65
N ILE A 4 24.46 2.31 -2.42
CA ILE A 4 25.10 3.51 -2.98
C ILE A 4 26.05 3.06 -4.09
N TYR A 5 25.79 3.51 -5.31
CA TYR A 5 26.69 3.29 -6.45
C TYR A 5 27.60 4.51 -6.58
N GLN A 6 28.91 4.27 -6.64
CA GLN A 6 29.91 5.31 -6.86
C GLN A 6 30.65 5.05 -8.16
N CYS A 7 30.83 6.11 -8.96
CA CYS A 7 31.67 6.12 -10.14
C CYS A 7 32.84 7.06 -9.88
N ILE A 8 34.06 6.54 -10.06
CA ILE A 8 35.30 7.31 -9.95
C ILE A 8 35.94 7.31 -11.33
N ALA A 9 36.20 8.51 -11.86
CA ALA A 9 36.92 8.72 -13.10
C ALA A 9 38.25 9.39 -12.79
N GLU A 10 39.35 8.79 -13.23
CA GLU A 10 40.71 9.29 -13.00
C GLU A 10 41.46 9.43 -14.32
N ASN A 11 42.16 10.54 -14.48
CA ASN A 11 43.12 10.75 -15.55
C ASN A 11 44.37 11.48 -15.01
N SER A 12 45.37 11.70 -15.87
CA SER A 12 46.62 12.37 -15.49
C SER A 12 46.46 13.80 -14.94
N ALA A 13 45.31 14.45 -15.16
CA ALA A 13 45.00 15.77 -14.63
C ALA A 13 44.26 15.72 -13.29
N GLY A 14 43.79 14.54 -12.85
CA GLY A 14 43.16 14.34 -11.55
C GLY A 14 41.98 13.37 -11.57
N THR A 15 41.29 13.31 -10.43
CA THR A 15 40.18 12.40 -10.17
C THR A 15 38.88 13.15 -9.93
N ASN A 16 37.79 12.66 -10.50
CA ASN A 16 36.43 13.12 -10.21
C ASN A 16 35.55 11.96 -9.76
N GLN A 17 34.58 12.24 -8.89
CA GLN A 17 33.68 11.24 -8.33
C GLN A 17 32.22 11.67 -8.47
N ALA A 18 31.37 10.72 -8.85
CA ALA A 18 29.92 10.84 -8.82
C ALA A 18 29.32 9.68 -8.00
N SER A 19 28.18 9.92 -7.36
CA SER A 19 27.46 8.87 -6.64
C SER A 19 25.96 8.96 -6.87
N ALA A 20 25.29 7.81 -6.84
CA ALA A 20 23.85 7.67 -6.91
C ALA A 20 23.37 6.76 -5.78
N ARG A 21 22.26 7.14 -5.14
CA ARG A 21 21.60 6.31 -4.14
C ARG A 21 20.46 5.56 -4.81
N LEU A 22 20.44 4.24 -4.69
CA LEU A 22 19.31 3.40 -5.10
C LEU A 22 18.60 2.91 -3.84
N ALA A 23 17.39 3.40 -3.60
CA ALA A 23 16.49 2.86 -2.61
C ALA A 23 15.43 2.01 -3.31
N VAL A 24 15.50 0.69 -3.15
CA VAL A 24 14.45 -0.22 -3.60
C VAL A 24 13.48 -0.40 -2.43
N SER A 25 12.40 0.37 -2.43
CA SER A 25 11.22 0.01 -1.63
C SER A 25 10.61 -1.24 -2.28
N LEU A 26 10.64 -2.39 -1.59
CA LEU A 26 9.70 -3.45 -1.92
C LEU A 26 8.32 -2.80 -1.88
N ALA A 27 7.63 -2.73 -3.01
CA ALA A 27 6.21 -2.41 -2.99
C ALA A 27 5.56 -3.52 -2.16
N LYS A 28 5.28 -3.26 -0.89
CA LYS A 28 4.41 -4.14 -0.11
C LYS A 28 3.10 -4.23 -0.88
N GLU A 29 2.65 -5.46 -1.09
CA GLU A 29 1.43 -5.69 -1.86
C GLU A 29 0.24 -4.95 -1.21
N LEU A 30 -0.75 -4.59 -2.02
CA LEU A 30 -1.96 -3.95 -1.49
C LEU A 30 -2.60 -4.86 -0.43
N PRO A 31 -3.25 -4.31 0.60
CA PRO A 31 -4.08 -5.11 1.50
C PRO A 31 -5.06 -5.97 0.73
N ASP A 32 -5.20 -7.22 1.14
CA ASP A 32 -6.31 -8.06 0.69
C ASP A 32 -7.66 -7.40 1.03
N SER A 33 -8.69 -7.74 0.26
CA SER A 33 -10.05 -7.27 0.56
C SER A 33 -10.53 -7.77 1.92
N PRO A 34 -11.28 -6.95 2.70
CA PRO A 34 -11.85 -7.37 3.97
C PRO A 34 -12.77 -8.59 3.83
N GLN A 35 -12.74 -9.46 4.83
CA GLN A 35 -13.48 -10.72 4.81
C GLN A 35 -14.71 -10.67 5.72
N GLY A 36 -15.70 -11.52 5.44
CA GLY A 36 -16.85 -11.70 6.33
C GLY A 36 -17.74 -10.47 6.47
N LEU A 37 -17.93 -9.70 5.39
CA LEU A 37 -18.85 -8.56 5.37
C LEU A 37 -20.27 -9.01 5.77
N LYS A 38 -20.80 -8.41 6.84
CA LYS A 38 -22.18 -8.57 7.29
C LYS A 38 -22.87 -7.22 7.31
N ALA A 39 -24.16 -7.24 6.98
CA ALA A 39 -25.02 -6.07 7.02
C ALA A 39 -26.29 -6.40 7.81
N THR A 40 -26.57 -5.59 8.83
CA THR A 40 -27.77 -5.69 9.66
C THR A 40 -28.60 -4.41 9.50
N ALA A 41 -29.87 -4.55 9.11
CA ALA A 41 -30.78 -3.41 9.07
C ALA A 41 -31.15 -2.97 10.48
N LEU A 42 -30.86 -1.70 10.79
CA LEU A 42 -31.31 -1.05 12.01
C LEU A 42 -32.64 -0.31 11.77
N SER A 43 -32.87 0.14 10.53
CA SER A 43 -34.10 0.81 10.10
C SER A 43 -34.29 0.66 8.57
N LYS A 44 -35.35 1.27 8.02
CA LYS A 44 -35.55 1.34 6.57
C LYS A 44 -34.45 2.14 5.83
N THR A 45 -33.68 2.96 6.54
CA THR A 45 -32.68 3.87 5.98
C THR A 45 -31.29 3.71 6.59
N THR A 46 -31.10 2.78 7.53
CA THR A 46 -29.85 2.62 8.28
C THR A 46 -29.42 1.15 8.30
N LEU A 47 -28.16 0.90 7.94
CA LEU A 47 -27.49 -0.39 8.02
C LEU A 47 -26.30 -0.31 8.95
N GLN A 48 -26.12 -1.32 9.80
CA GLN A 48 -24.88 -1.57 10.52
C GLN A 48 -24.05 -2.58 9.74
N LEU A 49 -22.79 -2.24 9.46
CA LEU A 49 -21.88 -3.07 8.69
C LEU A 49 -20.72 -3.53 9.59
N SER A 50 -20.28 -4.77 9.43
CA SER A 50 -19.10 -5.31 10.13
C SER A 50 -18.33 -6.24 9.20
N TRP A 51 -17.00 -6.24 9.31
CA TRP A 51 -16.09 -7.10 8.56
C TRP A 51 -14.82 -7.38 9.37
N THR A 52 -14.04 -8.35 8.89
CA THR A 52 -12.72 -8.70 9.44
C THR A 52 -11.63 -8.07 8.58
N GLN A 53 -10.70 -7.38 9.23
CA GLN A 53 -9.51 -6.81 8.60
C GLN A 53 -8.58 -7.92 8.05
N PRO A 54 -8.00 -7.75 6.85
CA PRO A 54 -6.99 -8.67 6.32
C PRO A 54 -5.72 -8.71 7.20
N PRO A 55 -4.92 -9.79 7.11
CA PRO A 55 -3.69 -9.93 7.90
C PRO A 55 -2.73 -8.76 7.71
N ALA A 56 -2.12 -8.30 8.81
CA ALA A 56 -1.24 -7.13 8.81
C ALA A 56 0.11 -7.38 8.13
N GLU A 57 0.46 -8.63 7.85
CA GLU A 57 1.76 -9.00 7.28
C GLU A 57 1.98 -8.46 5.86
N ILE A 58 0.91 -8.06 5.16
CA ILE A 58 0.95 -7.76 3.71
C ILE A 58 1.09 -6.25 3.44
N THR A 59 0.81 -5.38 4.41
CA THR A 59 0.52 -3.95 4.17
C THR A 59 1.16 -3.06 5.24
N ASP A 60 1.50 -1.80 4.91
CA ASP A 60 1.98 -0.80 5.87
C ASP A 60 0.89 -0.25 6.82
N GLY A 61 -0.23 -0.97 6.92
CA GLY A 61 -1.39 -0.61 7.70
C GLY A 61 -2.55 -0.16 6.81
N ILE A 62 -3.77 -0.43 7.25
CA ILE A 62 -4.97 -0.02 6.53
C ILE A 62 -5.24 1.45 6.80
N ILE A 63 -5.16 2.27 5.75
CA ILE A 63 -5.40 3.72 5.81
C ILE A 63 -6.89 4.09 5.65
N GLY A 64 -7.72 3.15 5.17
CA GLY A 64 -9.15 3.37 4.98
C GLY A 64 -9.84 2.23 4.22
N TYR A 65 -11.17 2.29 4.16
CA TYR A 65 -12.01 1.35 3.42
C TYR A 65 -12.93 2.12 2.46
N VAL A 66 -13.23 1.52 1.31
CA VAL A 66 -14.22 2.03 0.35
C VAL A 66 -15.43 1.10 0.38
N LEU A 67 -16.62 1.65 0.57
CA LEU A 67 -17.87 0.92 0.53
C LEU A 67 -18.70 1.30 -0.69
N HIS A 68 -19.12 0.30 -1.46
CA HIS A 68 -20.02 0.47 -2.58
C HIS A 68 -21.42 -0.05 -2.23
N ILE A 69 -22.42 0.82 -2.27
CA ILE A 69 -23.82 0.49 -2.00
C ILE A 69 -24.62 0.71 -3.28
N ARG A 70 -25.31 -0.34 -3.74
CA ARG A 70 -26.27 -0.24 -4.85
C ARG A 70 -27.68 -0.56 -4.38
N LYS A 71 -28.64 0.26 -4.75
CA LYS A 71 -30.07 -0.10 -4.64
C LYS A 71 -30.39 -1.00 -5.83
N TYR A 72 -30.93 -2.19 -5.57
CA TYR A 72 -31.58 -2.95 -6.63
C TYR A 72 -32.95 -2.30 -6.87
N GLY A 73 -33.19 -1.84 -8.11
CA GLY A 73 -34.51 -1.36 -8.52
C GLY A 73 -35.51 -2.51 -8.46
N GLY A 74 -36.71 -2.21 -7.96
CA GLY A 74 -37.88 -3.09 -8.07
C GLY A 74 -38.58 -2.91 -9.40
#